data_AF-A0A949Z402-F1
#
_entry.id   AF-A0A949Z402-F1
#
_cell.length_a   1.000
_cell.length_b   1.000
_cell.length_c   1.000
_cell.angle_alpha   90.00
_cell.angle_beta   90.00
_cell.angle_gamma   90.00
#
_symmetry.space_group_name_H-M   'P 1'
#
loop_
_entity.id
_entity.type
_entity.pdbx_description
1 polymer ?
#
loop_
_entity_poly.entity_id
_entity_poly.type
_entity_poly.pdbx_seq_one_letter_code
_entity_poly.pdbx_strand_id
1 'polypeptide(L)'
;MPLGKILSLVAAGLFLLSGTALGEEAVTFAHYNVENYLEMNRRDGGQAVFGPKPEREKKVLVRIIKEIHPDILGVAEMGPPDQFQEFQKRLKDVGLEFPFSEYVSGADPDRHLALLSRFPIVERHSAKTLFFDLNGQREPVERGFLDVIIEVNPAFQLRV
;
A
#
# COMPACT_ATOMS: atom_id res chain seq x y z
N MET A 1 -41.00 23.50 59.31
CA MET A 1 -39.57 23.17 59.13
C MET A 1 -39.13 22.29 60.29
N PRO A 2 -38.79 21.02 60.01
CA PRO A 2 -37.48 20.57 60.42
C PRO A 2 -36.72 19.80 59.33
N LEU A 3 -35.44 19.69 59.63
CA LEU A 3 -34.27 19.14 58.95
C LEU A 3 -34.39 17.65 58.59
N GLY A 4 -33.78 17.21 57.48
CA GLY A 4 -33.26 15.84 57.39
C GLY A 4 -33.09 15.22 56.00
N LYS A 5 -31.82 14.91 55.70
CA LYS A 5 -31.28 13.89 54.77
C LYS A 5 -30.87 14.37 53.37
N ILE A 6 -29.62 14.85 53.31
CA ILE A 6 -28.77 14.82 52.11
C ILE A 6 -28.37 13.35 51.90
N LEU A 7 -28.84 12.73 50.81
CA LEU A 7 -28.41 11.40 50.41
C LEU A 7 -27.21 11.55 49.47
N SER A 8 -26.01 11.39 50.02
CA SER A 8 -24.77 11.32 49.23
C SER A 8 -24.70 9.96 48.53
N LEU A 9 -24.98 9.91 47.23
CA LEU A 9 -24.62 8.76 46.39
C LEU A 9 -23.19 8.95 45.89
N VAL A 10 -22.25 8.25 46.53
CA VAL A 10 -20.92 8.01 45.96
C VAL A 10 -21.06 6.84 44.99
N ALA A 11 -21.18 7.14 43.69
CA ALA A 11 -21.04 6.12 42.66
C ALA A 11 -19.54 5.87 42.45
N ALA A 12 -19.05 4.72 42.93
CA ALA A 12 -17.70 4.25 42.68
C ALA A 12 -17.56 3.93 41.18
N GLY A 13 -16.83 4.77 40.46
CA GLY A 13 -16.48 4.53 39.06
C GLY A 13 -15.48 3.38 38.96
N LEU A 14 -15.90 2.27 38.35
CA LEU A 14 -15.03 1.16 38.02
C LEU A 14 -14.18 1.58 36.81
N PHE A 15 -12.98 2.12 37.05
CA PHE A 15 -11.99 2.33 36.00
C PHE A 15 -11.41 0.97 35.61
N LEU A 16 -11.93 0.39 34.53
CA LEU A 16 -11.23 -0.68 33.82
C LEU A 16 -9.98 -0.06 33.20
N LEU A 17 -8.85 -0.19 33.89
CA LEU A 17 -7.53 -0.04 33.28
C LEU A 17 -7.38 -1.17 32.28
N SER A 18 -7.79 -0.92 31.04
CA SER A 18 -7.40 -1.72 29.90
C SER A 18 -5.89 -1.61 29.80
N GLY A 19 -5.18 -2.59 30.38
CA GLY A 19 -3.76 -2.75 30.16
C GLY A 19 -3.55 -2.86 28.65
N THR A 20 -2.94 -1.84 28.05
CA THR A 20 -2.41 -1.98 26.70
C THR A 20 -1.36 -3.07 26.82
N ALA A 21 -1.66 -4.25 26.29
CA ALA A 21 -0.63 -5.22 26.00
C ALA A 21 0.36 -4.50 25.09
N LEU A 22 1.50 -4.10 25.64
CA LEU A 22 2.65 -3.61 24.88
C LEU A 22 3.26 -4.84 24.19
N GLY A 23 2.50 -5.42 23.27
CA GLY A 23 3.05 -6.27 22.24
C GLY A 23 3.73 -5.35 21.24
N GLU A 24 4.97 -5.66 20.88
CA GLU A 24 5.62 -5.04 19.73
C GLU A 24 4.75 -5.33 18.51
N GLU A 25 4.00 -4.32 18.05
CA GLU A 25 3.12 -4.45 16.90
C GLU A 25 4.01 -4.58 15.66
N ALA A 26 4.28 -5.81 15.25
CA ALA A 26 5.10 -6.10 14.09
C ALA A 26 4.37 -5.62 12.83
N VAL A 27 5.06 -4.80 12.04
CA VAL A 27 4.57 -4.32 10.74
C VAL A 27 5.18 -5.15 9.63
N THR A 28 4.35 -5.66 8.72
CA THR A 28 4.81 -6.37 7.54
C THR A 28 4.88 -5.42 6.35
N PHE A 29 6.10 -5.11 5.91
CA PHE A 29 6.35 -4.45 4.63
C PHE A 29 6.70 -5.50 3.56
N ALA A 30 6.05 -5.43 2.41
CA ALA A 30 6.38 -6.25 1.25
C ALA A 30 6.56 -5.38 0.00
N HIS A 31 7.54 -5.74 -0.82
CA HIS A 31 7.68 -5.21 -2.17
C HIS A 31 7.58 -6.34 -3.20
N TYR A 32 6.75 -6.16 -4.23
CA TYR A 32 6.49 -7.19 -5.23
C TYR A 32 6.41 -6.58 -6.64
N ASN A 33 7.28 -7.02 -7.56
CA ASN A 33 7.11 -6.72 -8.97
C ASN A 33 5.94 -7.58 -9.50
N VAL A 34 4.86 -6.94 -9.95
CA VAL A 34 3.62 -7.63 -10.35
C VAL A 34 3.68 -8.21 -11.78
N GLU A 35 4.85 -8.11 -12.42
CA GLU A 35 5.18 -8.64 -13.73
C GLU A 35 4.16 -8.17 -14.78
N ASN A 36 4.29 -6.90 -15.14
CA ASN A 36 3.46 -6.19 -16.09
C ASN A 36 1.95 -6.37 -15.83
N TYR A 37 1.43 -5.74 -14.76
CA TYR A 37 -0.01 -5.59 -14.54
C TYR A 37 -0.58 -4.48 -15.42
N LEU A 38 -0.44 -4.65 -16.74
CA LEU A 38 -0.90 -3.74 -17.78
C LEU A 38 -1.44 -4.52 -18.99
N GLU A 39 -2.01 -3.81 -19.95
CA GLU A 39 -2.24 -4.36 -21.28
C GLU A 39 -0.95 -4.27 -22.09
N MET A 40 -0.57 -5.37 -22.74
CA MET A 40 0.63 -5.40 -23.57
C MET A 40 0.56 -6.57 -24.56
N ASN A 41 1.55 -6.64 -25.46
CA ASN A 41 1.78 -7.84 -26.25
C ASN A 41 2.25 -8.98 -25.35
N ARG A 42 1.52 -10.09 -25.36
CA ARG A 42 1.77 -11.30 -24.57
C ARG A 42 1.99 -12.49 -25.48
N ARG A 43 2.58 -13.56 -24.95
CA ARG A 43 2.78 -14.82 -25.69
C ARG A 43 1.75 -15.85 -25.22
N ASP A 44 0.90 -16.30 -26.12
CA ASP A 44 -0.01 -17.43 -25.90
C ASP A 44 0.19 -18.46 -27.01
N GLY A 45 0.55 -19.70 -26.63
CA GLY A 45 0.87 -20.76 -27.60
C GLY A 45 1.96 -20.40 -28.61
N GLY A 46 2.83 -19.45 -28.30
CA GLY A 46 3.87 -18.93 -29.21
C GLY A 46 3.43 -17.80 -30.14
N GLN A 47 2.15 -17.40 -30.12
CA GLN A 47 1.62 -16.25 -30.86
C GLN A 47 1.61 -15.00 -29.99
N ALA A 48 1.86 -13.84 -30.61
CA ALA A 48 1.72 -12.55 -29.95
C ALA A 48 0.24 -12.15 -29.91
N VAL A 49 -0.29 -11.96 -28.71
CA VAL A 49 -1.67 -11.51 -28.47
C VAL A 49 -1.63 -10.27 -27.59
N PHE A 50 -2.29 -9.20 -28.01
CA PHE A 50 -2.43 -8.00 -27.18
C PHE A 50 -3.54 -8.22 -26.15
N GLY A 51 -3.25 -7.96 -24.88
CA GLY A 51 -4.27 -8.06 -23.83
C GLY A 51 -3.75 -7.82 -22.42
N PRO A 52 -4.67 -7.84 -21.43
CA PRO A 52 -4.34 -7.62 -20.03
C PRO A 52 -3.55 -8.79 -19.44
N LYS A 53 -3.01 -8.59 -18.23
CA LYS A 53 -2.44 -9.71 -17.45
C LYS A 53 -3.45 -10.85 -17.36
N PRO A 54 -3.09 -12.10 -17.73
CA PRO A 54 -4.03 -13.21 -17.74
C PRO A 54 -4.72 -13.38 -16.38
N GLU A 55 -6.03 -13.60 -16.39
CA GLU A 55 -6.83 -13.70 -15.15
C GLU A 55 -6.30 -14.79 -14.19
N ARG A 56 -5.76 -15.88 -14.74
CA ARG A 56 -5.11 -16.93 -13.93
C ARG A 56 -3.91 -16.38 -13.17
N GLU A 57 -3.08 -15.56 -13.80
CA GLU A 57 -1.92 -14.93 -13.14
C GLU A 57 -2.35 -13.88 -12.12
N LYS A 58 -3.35 -13.04 -12.45
CA LYS A 58 -3.91 -12.07 -11.49
C LYS A 58 -4.41 -12.77 -10.21
N LYS A 59 -5.12 -13.90 -10.34
CA LYS A 59 -5.61 -14.70 -9.21
C LYS A 59 -4.47 -15.27 -8.36
N VAL A 60 -3.39 -15.76 -9.00
CA VAL A 60 -2.22 -16.28 -8.29
C VAL A 60 -1.48 -15.15 -7.56
N LEU A 61 -1.28 -14.01 -8.21
CA LEU A 61 -0.67 -12.82 -7.63
C LEU A 61 -1.42 -12.38 -6.36
N VAL A 62 -2.74 -12.21 -6.45
CA VAL A 62 -3.57 -11.80 -5.31
C VAL A 62 -3.52 -12.84 -4.18
N ARG A 63 -3.48 -14.14 -4.51
CA ARG A 63 -3.34 -15.19 -3.50
C ARG A 63 -1.99 -15.10 -2.78
N ILE A 64 -0.88 -14.90 -3.50
CA ILE A 64 0.46 -14.73 -2.92
C ILE A 64 0.48 -13.52 -1.97
N ILE A 65 -0.04 -12.38 -2.42
CA ILE A 65 -0.10 -11.17 -1.58
C ILE A 65 -0.97 -11.41 -0.34
N LYS A 66 -2.08 -12.14 -0.47
CA LYS A 66 -2.92 -12.53 0.66
C LYS A 66 -2.18 -13.41 1.67
N GLU A 67 -1.40 -14.37 1.18
CA GLU A 67 -0.60 -15.26 2.04
C GLU A 67 0.50 -14.50 2.79
N ILE A 68 1.09 -13.47 2.17
CA ILE A 68 2.03 -12.54 2.82
C ILE A 68 1.32 -11.67 3.88
N HIS A 69 0.08 -11.28 3.60
CA HIS A 69 -0.74 -10.39 4.44
C HIS A 69 -0.02 -9.08 4.84
N PRO A 70 0.47 -8.28 3.87
CA PRO A 70 1.24 -7.08 4.19
C PRO A 70 0.37 -5.97 4.79
N ASP A 71 0.96 -5.18 5.69
CA ASP A 71 0.37 -3.92 6.16
C ASP A 71 0.71 -2.75 5.23
N ILE A 72 1.86 -2.85 4.58
CA ILE A 72 2.36 -1.92 3.56
C ILE A 72 2.86 -2.75 2.38
N LEU A 73 2.35 -2.45 1.19
CA LEU A 73 2.67 -3.16 -0.05
C LEU A 73 3.19 -2.16 -1.09
N GLY A 74 4.47 -2.26 -1.43
CA GLY A 74 5.05 -1.64 -2.61
C GLY A 74 4.92 -2.55 -3.83
N VAL A 75 4.56 -2.01 -4.99
CA VAL A 75 4.52 -2.74 -6.25
C VAL A 75 5.22 -1.98 -7.37
N ALA A 76 5.86 -2.74 -8.26
CA ALA A 76 6.47 -2.25 -9.49
C ALA A 76 5.87 -2.94 -10.71
N GLU A 77 6.01 -2.32 -11.88
CA GLU A 77 5.36 -2.74 -13.13
C GLU A 77 3.83 -2.76 -13.04
N MET A 78 3.29 -1.80 -12.29
CA MET A 78 1.86 -1.52 -12.27
C MET A 78 1.48 -0.76 -13.54
N GLY A 79 0.35 -1.12 -14.12
CA GLY A 79 -0.25 -0.42 -15.26
C GLY A 79 -0.97 0.86 -14.87
N PRO A 80 -1.71 1.46 -15.81
CA PRO A 80 -2.37 2.76 -15.64
C PRO A 80 -3.40 2.79 -14.49
N PRO A 81 -3.88 3.99 -14.11
CA PRO A 81 -4.73 4.16 -12.92
C PRO A 81 -5.99 3.28 -12.85
N ASP A 82 -6.61 2.97 -13.98
CA ASP A 82 -7.76 2.05 -14.06
C ASP A 82 -7.38 0.61 -13.67
N GLN A 83 -6.20 0.14 -14.11
CA GLN A 83 -5.68 -1.17 -13.74
C GLN A 83 -5.19 -1.21 -12.29
N PHE A 84 -4.64 -0.09 -11.79
CA PHE A 84 -4.32 0.05 -10.37
C PHE A 84 -5.56 -0.01 -9.49
N GLN A 85 -6.65 0.68 -9.86
CA GLN A 85 -7.93 0.60 -9.15
C GLN A 85 -8.52 -0.82 -9.18
N GLU A 86 -8.40 -1.50 -10.31
CA GLU A 86 -8.81 -2.91 -10.46
C GLU A 86 -8.00 -3.83 -9.54
N PHE A 87 -6.69 -3.63 -9.45
CA PHE A 87 -5.80 -4.33 -8.52
C PHE A 87 -6.19 -4.05 -7.06
N GLN A 88 -6.41 -2.80 -6.68
CA GLN A 88 -6.90 -2.42 -5.33
C GLN A 88 -8.21 -3.13 -4.99
N LYS A 89 -9.15 -3.19 -5.94
CA LYS A 89 -10.42 -3.88 -5.74
C LYS A 89 -10.20 -5.38 -5.48
N ARG A 90 -9.33 -6.04 -6.23
CA ARG A 90 -9.03 -7.47 -6.01
C ARG A 90 -8.43 -7.75 -4.63
N LEU A 91 -7.53 -6.89 -4.17
CA LEU A 91 -6.94 -6.99 -2.83
C LEU A 91 -8.03 -6.83 -1.76
N LYS A 92 -8.91 -5.83 -1.92
CA LYS A 92 -10.05 -5.62 -1.04
C LYS A 92 -11.00 -6.82 -1.02
N ASP A 93 -11.33 -7.40 -2.18
CA ASP A 93 -12.21 -8.57 -2.30
C ASP A 93 -11.66 -9.79 -1.54
N VAL A 94 -10.36 -9.85 -1.26
CA VAL A 94 -9.74 -10.92 -0.46
C VAL A 94 -9.44 -10.55 0.99
N GLY A 95 -9.88 -9.38 1.44
CA GLY A 95 -9.76 -8.89 2.82
C GLY A 95 -8.56 -7.99 3.10
N LEU A 96 -7.80 -7.61 2.07
CA LEU A 96 -6.68 -6.67 2.20
C LEU A 96 -7.13 -5.26 1.84
N GLU A 97 -7.43 -4.45 2.84
CA GLU A 97 -7.85 -3.06 2.65
C GLU A 97 -6.71 -2.08 2.89
N PHE A 98 -6.42 -1.26 1.87
CA PHE A 98 -5.39 -0.22 1.92
C PHE A 98 -6.04 1.15 1.64
N PRO A 99 -6.46 1.89 2.69
CA PRO A 99 -7.09 3.20 2.52
C PRO A 99 -6.14 4.29 2.04
N PHE A 100 -4.83 4.09 2.14
CA PHE A 100 -3.82 5.05 1.71
C PHE A 100 -2.99 4.47 0.57
N SER A 101 -2.70 5.30 -0.43
CA SER A 101 -1.81 4.92 -1.51
C SER A 101 -0.98 6.08 -2.04
N GLU A 102 0.11 5.73 -2.72
CA GLU A 102 0.92 6.59 -3.56
C GLU A 102 1.10 5.92 -4.91
N TYR A 103 1.06 6.68 -5.99
CA TYR A 103 1.22 6.19 -7.35
C TYR A 103 2.16 7.10 -8.13
N VAL A 104 3.23 6.54 -8.68
CA VAL A 104 4.32 7.28 -9.31
C VAL A 104 4.44 6.89 -10.77
N SER A 105 4.21 7.87 -11.64
CA SER A 105 4.47 7.79 -13.08
C SER A 105 5.82 8.43 -13.38
N GLY A 106 6.80 7.60 -13.74
CA GLY A 106 8.11 8.04 -14.25
C GLY A 106 8.08 8.34 -15.75
N ALA A 107 9.23 8.21 -16.41
CA ALA A 107 9.36 8.46 -17.85
C ALA A 107 8.71 7.37 -18.73
N ASP A 108 8.62 6.12 -18.25
CA ASP A 108 7.89 5.05 -18.93
C ASP A 108 6.37 5.30 -18.78
N PRO A 109 5.64 5.44 -19.88
CA PRO A 109 4.21 5.75 -19.84
C PRO A 109 3.33 4.57 -19.42
N ASP A 110 3.86 3.34 -19.47
CA ASP A 110 3.09 2.11 -19.32
C ASP A 110 3.31 1.43 -17.97
N ARG A 111 4.49 1.62 -17.36
CA ARG A 111 4.92 0.90 -16.15
C ARG A 111 5.26 1.85 -15.01
N HIS A 112 4.58 1.65 -13.90
CA HIS A 112 4.58 2.58 -12.77
C HIS A 112 4.95 1.88 -11.46
N LEU A 113 5.31 2.71 -10.46
CA LEU A 113 5.43 2.28 -9.07
C LEU A 113 4.16 2.66 -8.32
N ALA A 114 3.75 1.83 -7.38
CA ALA A 114 2.69 2.18 -6.44
C ALA A 114 2.99 1.64 -5.05
N LEU A 115 2.47 2.33 -4.03
CA LEU A 115 2.48 1.88 -2.65
C LEU A 115 1.05 1.90 -2.12
N LEU A 116 0.69 0.84 -1.41
CA LEU A 116 -0.58 0.68 -0.72
C LEU A 116 -0.31 0.49 0.77
N SER A 117 -1.03 1.19 1.64
CA SER A 117 -0.78 1.19 3.09
C SER A 117 -2.08 1.16 3.88
N ARG A 118 -2.07 0.38 4.97
CA ARG A 118 -3.09 0.42 6.02
C ARG A 118 -2.98 1.68 6.89
N PHE A 119 -1.78 2.26 6.94
CA PHE A 119 -1.42 3.41 7.76
C PHE A 119 -1.34 4.71 6.95
N PRO A 120 -1.60 5.89 7.56
CA PRO A 120 -1.55 7.19 6.88
C PRO A 120 -0.19 7.49 6.25
N ILE A 121 -0.21 7.98 5.00
CA ILE A 121 0.95 8.61 4.36
C ILE A 121 0.94 10.10 4.75
N VAL A 122 1.88 10.49 5.61
CA VAL A 122 1.98 11.83 6.20
C VAL A 122 2.86 12.78 5.39
N GLU A 123 3.82 12.25 4.62
CA GLU A 123 4.63 13.03 3.69
C GLU A 123 4.85 12.29 2.37
N ARG A 124 5.02 13.07 1.28
CA ARG A 124 5.26 12.55 -0.09
C ARG A 124 6.41 13.32 -0.72
N HIS A 125 7.48 12.60 -1.04
CA HIS A 125 8.71 13.11 -1.65
C HIS A 125 9.04 12.42 -2.98
N SER A 126 8.13 11.63 -3.52
CA SER A 126 8.29 10.90 -4.78
C SER A 126 8.77 11.78 -5.93
N ALA A 127 9.76 11.29 -6.68
CA ALA A 127 10.40 12.01 -7.77
C ALA A 127 10.15 11.32 -9.13
N LYS A 128 9.59 12.08 -10.07
CA LYS A 128 9.11 11.57 -11.37
C LYS A 128 10.02 11.92 -12.55
N THR A 129 10.76 13.02 -12.43
CA THR A 129 11.60 13.56 -13.49
C THR A 129 13.04 13.56 -13.03
N LEU A 130 13.70 12.43 -13.21
CA LEU A 130 15.08 12.21 -12.78
C LEU A 130 15.90 11.69 -13.95
N PHE A 131 17.18 11.99 -13.91
CA PHE A 131 18.13 11.57 -14.94
C PHE A 131 19.38 11.02 -14.29
N PHE A 132 20.02 10.07 -14.95
CA PHE A 132 21.32 9.52 -14.58
C PHE A 132 22.20 9.40 -15.81
N ASP A 133 23.52 9.42 -15.61
CA ASP A 133 24.47 9.26 -16.71
C ASP A 133 24.81 7.78 -16.86
N LEU A 134 24.59 7.24 -18.07
CA LEU A 134 24.94 5.88 -18.46
C LEU A 134 25.73 5.94 -19.77
N ASN A 135 26.98 5.45 -19.75
CA ASN A 135 27.85 5.46 -20.93
C ASN A 135 28.01 6.85 -21.59
N GLY A 136 28.02 7.92 -20.78
CA GLY A 136 28.14 9.30 -21.27
C GLY A 136 26.85 9.87 -21.89
N GLN A 137 25.73 9.13 -21.82
CA GLN A 137 24.41 9.61 -22.20
C GLN A 137 23.56 9.86 -20.96
N ARG A 138 22.78 10.93 -21.00
CA ARG A 138 21.86 11.30 -19.93
C ARG A 138 20.53 10.57 -20.15
N GLU A 139 20.29 9.55 -19.35
CA GLU A 139 19.11 8.69 -19.45
C GLU A 139 18.07 9.07 -18.39
N PRO A 140 16.76 9.00 -18.69
CA PRO A 140 15.72 9.21 -17.70
C PRO A 140 15.58 7.99 -16.77
N VAL A 141 15.23 8.23 -15.50
CA VAL A 141 14.78 7.15 -14.62
C VAL A 141 13.37 6.74 -15.04
N GLU A 142 13.26 5.58 -15.68
CA GLU A 142 12.03 5.09 -16.31
C GLU A 142 10.83 4.98 -15.35
N ARG A 143 11.06 4.55 -14.11
CA ARG A 143 9.97 4.32 -13.12
C ARG A 143 9.77 5.47 -12.13
N GLY A 144 10.70 6.42 -12.07
CA GLY A 144 10.83 7.37 -10.96
C GLY A 144 11.30 6.72 -9.66
N PHE A 145 11.29 7.50 -8.57
CA PHE A 145 11.43 7.02 -7.20
C PHE A 145 10.14 7.30 -6.43
N LEU A 146 9.60 6.26 -5.81
CA LEU A 146 8.55 6.39 -4.80
C LEU A 146 9.24 6.67 -3.46
N ASP A 147 8.84 7.74 -2.79
CA ASP A 147 9.41 8.16 -1.50
C ASP A 147 8.30 8.77 -0.65
N VAL A 148 7.92 8.08 0.42
CA VAL A 148 6.84 8.50 1.31
C VAL A 148 7.22 8.29 2.76
N ILE A 149 6.63 9.08 3.65
CA ILE A 149 6.68 8.83 5.09
C ILE A 149 5.30 8.34 5.54
N ILE A 150 5.29 7.17 6.17
CA ILE A 150 4.11 6.48 6.68
C ILE A 150 4.12 6.53 8.20
N GLU A 151 3.05 7.03 8.80
CA GLU A 151 2.89 7.02 10.26
C GLU A 151 2.21 5.72 10.69
N VAL A 152 3.02 4.74 11.11
CA VAL A 152 2.52 3.44 11.60
C VAL A 152 1.78 3.63 12.92
N ASN A 153 2.37 4.41 13.83
CA ASN A 153 1.77 4.85 15.08
C ASN A 153 2.43 6.16 15.56
N PRO A 154 1.91 6.84 16.58
CA PRO A 154 2.45 8.15 17.02
C PRO A 154 3.92 8.16 17.45
N ALA A 155 4.53 7.00 17.72
CA ALA A 155 5.93 6.86 18.11
C ALA A 155 6.83 6.34 16.98
N PHE A 156 6.27 5.92 15.83
CA PHE A 156 7.02 5.30 14.75
C PHE A 156 6.53 5.74 13.37
N GLN A 157 7.43 6.36 12.62
CA GLN A 157 7.25 6.67 11.21
C GLN A 157 8.26 5.87 10.37
N LEU A 158 7.78 5.31 9.27
CA LEU A 158 8.59 4.57 8.32
C LEU A 158 8.71 5.39 7.03
N ARG A 159 9.94 5.65 6.60
CA ARG A 159 10.20 6.16 5.25
C ARG A 159 10.42 4.99 4.31
N VAL A 160 9.66 4.96 3.21
CA VAL A 160 9.71 3.94 2.17
C VAL A 160 10.07 4.59 0.85
#